data_AF-A0A9P7DYC9-F1
#
_entry.id   AF-A0A9P7DYC9-F1
#
_cell.length_a   1.000
_cell.length_b   1.000
_cell.length_c   1.000
_cell.angle_alpha   90.00
_cell.angle_beta   90.00
_cell.angle_gamma   90.00
#
_symmetry.space_group_name_H-M   'P 1'
#
loop_
_entity.id
_entity.type
_entity.pdbx_description
1 polymer ?
#
loop_
_entity_poly.entity_id
_entity_poly.type
_entity_poly.pdbx_seq_one_letter_code
_entity_poly.pdbx_strand_id
1 'polypeptide(L)'
;IGTGKEIMCLTYDHTGDKTRIASRTHNRWVQVWAFDSKGPLIPIFSVELSTMIPRTVQFKRTASKNLLVFGMYDGEIHTLQGSDGTIIGTNKAEPMIGHTAVNAPQTLFLIDNVVDGFSLHCLEDGACICTYNTNPVKTFPKQVVFEDRATLVVGGSDTGTIRIFNKNDGALKQVLQHADRG
;
A
#
# COMPACT_ATOMS: atom_id res chain seq x y z
N ILE A 1 -8.45 -3.80 22.81
CA ILE A 1 -7.17 -3.20 22.35
C ILE A 1 -6.23 -4.37 22.09
N GLY A 2 -5.66 -4.47 20.88
CA GLY A 2 -5.14 -5.71 20.27
C GLY A 2 -4.06 -6.49 21.05
N THR A 3 -3.88 -7.75 20.70
CA THR A 3 -3.04 -8.76 21.40
C THR A 3 -1.52 -8.59 21.23
N GLY A 4 -1.03 -7.37 20.94
CA GLY A 4 0.40 -7.05 20.85
C GLY A 4 1.15 -7.88 19.80
N LYS A 5 0.85 -7.67 18.52
CA LYS A 5 1.55 -8.29 17.39
C LYS A 5 2.22 -7.23 16.52
N GLU A 6 3.21 -7.66 15.75
CA GLU A 6 4.03 -6.80 14.89
C GLU A 6 3.18 -5.83 14.07
N ILE A 7 3.44 -4.53 14.25
CA ILE A 7 2.88 -3.48 13.41
C ILE A 7 3.69 -3.46 12.13
N MET A 8 3.01 -3.63 11.03
CA MET A 8 3.67 -3.90 9.76
C MET A 8 3.41 -2.80 8.71
N CYS A 9 2.49 -1.89 8.98
CA CYS A 9 2.31 -0.64 8.23
C CYS A 9 1.61 0.39 9.13
N LEU A 10 2.03 1.65 8.98
CA LEU A 10 1.43 2.83 9.58
C LEU A 10 1.16 3.85 8.48
N THR A 11 0.03 4.54 8.59
CA THR A 11 -0.31 5.67 7.73
C THR A 11 -1.02 6.73 8.56
N TYR A 12 -1.08 7.95 8.05
CA TYR A 12 -1.80 9.03 8.69
C TYR A 12 -2.56 9.85 7.66
N ASP A 13 -3.61 10.49 8.14
CA ASP A 13 -4.29 11.57 7.45
C ASP A 13 -4.31 12.78 8.39
N HIS A 14 -3.87 13.92 7.88
CA HIS A 14 -3.79 15.17 8.63
C HIS A 14 -4.62 16.23 7.90
N THR A 15 -5.59 16.82 8.58
CA THR A 15 -6.44 17.88 8.04
C THR A 15 -6.63 18.96 9.10
N GLY A 16 -5.94 20.09 8.94
CA GLY A 16 -5.88 21.14 9.98
C GLY A 16 -5.31 20.56 11.27
N ASP A 17 -5.93 20.81 12.42
CA ASP A 17 -5.43 20.29 13.71
C ASP A 17 -5.81 18.82 13.99
N LYS A 18 -6.54 18.17 13.08
CA LYS A 18 -7.01 16.79 13.27
C LYS A 18 -6.11 15.82 12.53
N THR A 19 -5.51 14.90 13.29
CA THR A 19 -4.76 13.77 12.72
C THR A 19 -5.48 12.47 13.01
N ARG A 20 -5.54 11.58 12.02
CA ARG A 20 -5.85 10.17 12.22
C ARG A 20 -4.65 9.33 11.87
N ILE A 21 -4.36 8.35 12.68
CA ILE A 21 -3.32 7.35 12.44
C ILE A 21 -4.02 6.03 12.24
N ALA A 22 -3.65 5.29 11.20
CA ALA A 22 -4.06 3.92 11.01
C ALA A 22 -2.85 3.00 11.07
N SER A 23 -3.02 1.85 11.69
CA SER A 23 -2.04 0.78 11.67
C SER A 23 -2.68 -0.53 11.23
N ARG A 24 -1.83 -1.42 10.72
CA ARG A 24 -2.16 -2.81 10.54
C ARG A 24 -1.12 -3.70 11.19
N THR A 25 -1.56 -4.85 11.65
CA THR A 25 -0.70 -5.85 12.27
C THR A 25 -0.67 -7.14 11.45
N HIS A 26 0.32 -7.99 11.70
CA HIS A 26 0.42 -9.29 11.04
C HIS A 26 -0.79 -10.21 11.32
N ASN A 27 -1.44 -10.08 12.49
CA ASN A 27 -2.58 -10.90 12.89
C ASN A 27 -3.94 -10.35 12.42
N ARG A 28 -3.99 -9.72 11.24
CA ARG A 28 -5.23 -9.26 10.57
C ARG A 28 -5.97 -8.11 11.24
N TRP A 29 -5.39 -7.43 12.23
CA TRP A 29 -6.03 -6.26 12.82
C TRP A 29 -5.72 -5.01 12.02
N VAL A 30 -6.74 -4.18 11.86
CA VAL A 30 -6.65 -2.79 11.40
C VAL A 30 -7.22 -1.90 12.48
N GLN A 31 -6.46 -0.89 12.87
CA GLN A 31 -6.78 -0.02 13.99
C GLN A 31 -6.60 1.42 13.58
N VAL A 32 -7.51 2.29 14.06
CA VAL A 32 -7.47 3.72 13.77
C VAL A 32 -7.63 4.50 15.05
N TRP A 33 -6.81 5.54 15.19
CA TRP A 33 -6.83 6.47 16.32
C TRP A 33 -6.93 7.90 15.81
N ALA A 34 -7.64 8.74 16.55
CA ALA A 34 -7.48 10.18 16.49
C ALA A 34 -6.27 10.59 17.31
N PHE A 35 -5.51 11.54 16.78
CA PHE A 35 -4.37 12.14 17.44
C PHE A 35 -4.51 13.67 17.39
N ASP A 36 -4.46 14.28 18.57
CA ASP A 36 -4.25 15.71 18.76
C ASP A 36 -2.86 15.87 19.38
N SER A 37 -2.04 16.76 18.82
CA SER A 37 -0.68 17.08 19.28
C SER A 37 -0.54 17.32 20.80
N LYS A 38 -1.63 17.74 21.46
CA LYS A 38 -1.65 18.04 22.91
C LYS A 38 -2.33 16.95 23.74
N GLY A 39 -2.95 15.96 23.10
CA GLY A 39 -3.81 14.98 23.74
C GLY A 39 -3.31 13.53 23.58
N PRO A 40 -3.98 12.57 24.24
CA PRO A 40 -3.70 11.15 24.06
C PRO A 40 -4.16 10.66 22.68
N LEU A 41 -3.66 9.49 22.26
CA LEU A 41 -4.25 8.74 21.14
C LEU A 41 -5.61 8.21 21.56
N ILE A 42 -6.67 8.65 20.87
CA ILE A 42 -8.05 8.23 21.14
C ILE A 42 -8.43 7.16 20.11
N PRO A 43 -8.77 5.93 20.52
CA PRO A 43 -9.19 4.89 19.57
C PRO A 43 -10.50 5.29 18.88
N ILE A 44 -10.54 5.14 17.56
CA ILE A 44 -11.75 5.28 16.74
C ILE A 44 -12.36 3.90 16.52
N PHE A 45 -11.57 2.97 15.95
CA PHE A 45 -12.00 1.58 15.79
C PHE A 45 -10.81 0.61 15.83
N SER A 46 -11.13 -0.66 16.03
CA SER A 46 -10.20 -1.78 15.99
C SER A 46 -10.97 -2.99 15.44
N VAL A 47 -10.67 -3.40 14.22
CA VAL A 47 -11.37 -4.50 13.54
C VAL A 47 -10.39 -5.59 13.15
N GLU A 48 -10.81 -6.84 13.30
CA GLU A 48 -10.10 -8.00 12.77
C GLU A 48 -10.72 -8.37 11.42
N LEU A 49 -9.87 -8.51 10.40
CA LEU A 49 -10.27 -9.03 9.10
C LEU A 49 -10.36 -10.55 9.18
N SER A 50 -11.45 -11.12 8.68
CA SER A 50 -11.78 -12.54 8.85
C SER A 50 -10.77 -13.47 8.16
N THR A 51 -10.43 -13.17 6.90
CA THR A 51 -9.61 -14.03 6.05
C THR A 51 -8.35 -13.33 5.53
N MET A 52 -8.42 -12.01 5.35
CA MET A 52 -7.35 -11.23 4.72
C MET A 52 -6.22 -10.86 5.70
N ILE A 53 -4.97 -11.10 5.29
CA ILE A 53 -3.77 -10.55 5.96
C ILE A 53 -3.43 -9.21 5.31
N PRO A 54 -3.63 -8.06 6.00
CA PRO A 54 -3.37 -6.75 5.43
C PRO A 54 -1.87 -6.53 5.22
N ARG A 55 -1.49 -5.95 4.08
CA ARG A 55 -0.11 -5.56 3.72
C ARG A 55 0.11 -4.05 3.81
N THR A 56 -0.81 -3.29 3.26
CA THR A 56 -0.72 -1.82 3.24
C THR A 56 -2.06 -1.26 3.64
N VAL A 57 -2.02 -0.19 4.43
CA VAL A 57 -3.21 0.61 4.75
C VAL A 57 -2.98 2.04 4.29
N GLN A 58 -4.00 2.67 3.72
CA GLN A 58 -3.92 4.05 3.27
C GLN A 58 -5.26 4.76 3.41
N PHE A 59 -5.27 5.95 4.00
CA PHE A 59 -6.48 6.78 4.04
C PHE A 59 -6.88 7.22 2.65
N LYS A 60 -8.18 7.11 2.33
CA LYS A 60 -8.79 7.82 1.21
C LYS A 60 -8.81 9.31 1.55
N ARG A 61 -8.45 10.15 0.58
CA ARG A 61 -8.47 11.61 0.62
C ARG A 61 -9.90 12.12 0.44
N THR A 62 -10.80 11.64 1.29
CA THR A 62 -12.22 12.00 1.34
C THR A 62 -12.55 12.57 2.72
N ALA A 63 -13.67 13.28 2.84
CA ALA A 63 -14.15 13.75 4.14
C ALA A 63 -14.46 12.58 5.11
N SER A 64 -14.86 11.42 4.58
CA SER A 64 -15.19 10.23 5.36
C SER A 64 -13.99 9.53 6.01
N LYS A 65 -12.75 9.85 5.57
CA LYS A 65 -11.51 9.23 6.07
C LYS A 65 -11.57 7.69 6.04
N ASN A 66 -12.21 7.14 5.01
CA ASN A 66 -12.24 5.71 4.76
C ASN A 66 -10.82 5.19 4.51
N LEU A 67 -10.60 3.91 4.75
CA LEU A 67 -9.27 3.31 4.67
C LEU A 67 -9.25 2.26 3.55
N LEU A 68 -8.28 2.36 2.64
CA LEU A 68 -7.93 1.29 1.72
C LEU A 68 -7.03 0.30 2.45
N VAL A 69 -7.33 -0.99 2.32
CA VAL A 69 -6.57 -2.07 2.91
C VAL A 69 -6.26 -3.10 1.83
N PHE A 70 -4.98 -3.28 1.53
CA PHE A 70 -4.51 -4.20 0.50
C PHE A 70 -4.11 -5.53 1.14
N GLY A 71 -4.68 -6.63 0.69
CA GLY A 71 -4.42 -7.99 1.16
C GLY A 71 -3.17 -8.61 0.55
N MET A 72 -2.41 -9.34 1.35
CA MET A 72 -1.10 -9.89 0.93
C MET A 72 -1.23 -11.11 0.00
N TYR A 73 -2.16 -12.02 0.27
CA TYR A 73 -2.21 -13.37 -0.34
C TYR A 73 -3.46 -13.66 -1.18
N ASP A 74 -4.45 -12.76 -1.16
CA ASP A 74 -5.72 -12.90 -1.86
C ASP A 74 -5.91 -11.84 -2.96
N GLY A 75 -5.08 -10.80 -2.94
CA GLY A 75 -5.19 -9.65 -3.85
C GLY A 75 -6.37 -8.74 -3.58
N GLU A 76 -7.07 -8.95 -2.46
CA GLU A 76 -8.26 -8.18 -2.14
C GLU A 76 -7.90 -6.77 -1.67
N ILE A 77 -8.73 -5.82 -2.04
CA ILE A 77 -8.58 -4.42 -1.67
C ILE A 77 -9.88 -4.00 -1.00
N HIS A 78 -9.91 -3.99 0.32
CA HIS A 78 -11.07 -3.53 1.07
C HIS A 78 -11.05 -2.02 1.22
N THR A 79 -12.23 -1.41 1.13
CA THR A 79 -12.49 -0.07 1.67
C THR A 79 -13.20 -0.23 3.00
N LEU A 80 -12.54 0.17 4.08
CA LEU A 80 -13.14 0.25 5.41
C LEU A 80 -13.75 1.63 5.63
N GLN A 81 -14.91 1.67 6.24
CA GLN A 81 -15.57 2.90 6.66
C GLN A 81 -14.76 3.56 7.78
N GLY A 82 -14.47 4.85 7.63
CA GLY A 82 -13.58 5.58 8.53
C GLY A 82 -14.14 5.78 9.95
N SER A 83 -15.42 5.55 10.18
CA SER A 83 -16.07 5.72 11.50
C SER A 83 -15.94 4.49 12.39
N ASP A 84 -16.06 3.28 11.83
CA ASP A 84 -16.21 2.04 12.60
C ASP A 84 -15.43 0.84 12.03
N GLY A 85 -14.79 0.98 10.87
CA GLY A 85 -14.01 -0.09 10.25
C GLY A 85 -14.84 -1.11 9.46
N THR A 86 -16.14 -0.88 9.23
CA THR A 86 -16.99 -1.76 8.42
C THR A 86 -16.49 -1.82 6.96
N ILE A 87 -16.43 -3.02 6.37
CA ILE A 87 -16.11 -3.17 4.94
C ILE A 87 -17.29 -2.66 4.11
N ILE A 88 -17.07 -1.60 3.33
CA ILE A 88 -18.09 -0.96 2.47
C ILE A 88 -17.81 -1.14 0.98
N GLY A 89 -16.74 -1.86 0.64
CA GLY A 89 -16.41 -2.21 -0.73
C GLY A 89 -15.17 -3.10 -0.80
N THR A 90 -15.13 -3.95 -1.83
CA THR A 90 -14.00 -4.84 -2.10
C THR A 90 -13.73 -4.85 -3.59
N ASN A 91 -12.48 -4.55 -3.96
CA ASN A 91 -11.94 -4.74 -5.30
C ASN A 91 -10.89 -5.86 -5.26
N LYS A 92 -10.42 -6.27 -6.43
CA LYS A 92 -9.39 -7.31 -6.55
C LYS A 92 -8.38 -6.93 -7.62
N ALA A 93 -7.10 -7.10 -7.31
CA ALA A 93 -5.99 -6.90 -8.23
C ALA A 93 -5.36 -8.25 -8.60
N GLU A 94 -4.12 -8.48 -8.16
CA GLU A 94 -3.37 -9.73 -8.36
C GLU A 94 -3.31 -10.55 -7.06
N PRO A 95 -3.20 -11.88 -7.13
CA PRO A 95 -3.30 -12.76 -5.97
C PRO A 95 -2.20 -12.56 -4.92
N MET A 96 -1.07 -11.93 -5.24
CA MET A 96 0.00 -11.68 -4.28
C MET A 96 0.45 -10.22 -4.32
N ILE A 97 0.48 -9.59 -3.15
CA ILE A 97 0.87 -8.19 -2.98
C ILE A 97 2.02 -8.09 -1.97
N GLY A 98 3.22 -7.85 -2.50
CA GLY A 98 4.45 -7.62 -1.76
C GLY A 98 4.56 -6.20 -1.20
N HIS A 99 4.04 -5.20 -1.87
CA HIS A 99 3.98 -3.82 -1.38
C HIS A 99 2.99 -3.06 -2.22
N THR A 100 2.47 -1.94 -1.70
CA THR A 100 1.66 -1.05 -2.53
C THR A 100 2.00 0.41 -2.31
N ALA A 101 1.79 1.21 -3.34
CA ALA A 101 1.79 2.66 -3.26
C ALA A 101 0.59 3.19 -4.05
N VAL A 102 -0.19 4.11 -3.48
CA VAL A 102 -1.29 4.78 -4.18
C VAL A 102 -0.84 6.17 -4.61
N ASN A 103 -1.18 6.58 -5.82
CA ASN A 103 -0.83 7.90 -6.33
C ASN A 103 -1.54 9.03 -5.57
N ALA A 104 -1.02 10.25 -5.65
CA ALA A 104 -1.59 11.41 -4.94
C ALA A 104 -3.07 11.70 -5.28
N PRO A 105 -3.52 11.59 -6.56
CA PRO A 105 -4.95 11.71 -6.91
C PRO A 105 -5.84 10.56 -6.41
N GLN A 106 -5.27 9.45 -5.96
CA GLN A 106 -5.98 8.21 -5.59
C GLN A 106 -6.86 7.66 -6.70
N THR A 107 -6.27 7.56 -7.88
CA THR A 107 -6.89 6.93 -9.07
C THR A 107 -6.14 5.67 -9.50
N LEU A 108 -4.88 5.54 -9.09
CA LEU A 108 -3.99 4.45 -9.48
C LEU A 108 -3.23 3.94 -8.26
N PHE A 109 -2.85 2.67 -8.31
CA PHE A 109 -1.92 2.10 -7.35
C PHE A 109 -0.89 1.21 -8.04
N LEU A 110 0.29 1.14 -7.45
CA LEU A 110 1.33 0.20 -7.79
C LEU A 110 1.29 -0.96 -6.82
N ILE A 111 1.56 -2.16 -7.31
CA ILE A 111 1.87 -3.32 -6.49
C ILE A 111 3.24 -3.86 -6.86
N ASP A 112 3.97 -4.34 -5.86
CA ASP A 112 4.95 -5.41 -6.09
C ASP A 112 4.18 -6.73 -6.15
N ASN A 113 4.11 -7.32 -7.35
CA ASN A 113 3.40 -8.56 -7.57
C ASN A 113 4.26 -9.79 -7.26
N VAL A 114 5.53 -9.59 -6.83
CA VAL A 114 6.47 -10.60 -6.34
C VAL A 114 6.92 -11.64 -7.40
N VAL A 115 6.16 -11.83 -8.48
CA VAL A 115 6.39 -12.82 -9.55
C VAL A 115 7.14 -12.19 -10.73
N ASP A 116 6.60 -11.13 -11.31
CA ASP A 116 7.18 -10.48 -12.49
C ASP A 116 7.95 -9.20 -12.12
N GLY A 117 7.62 -8.60 -10.98
CA GLY A 117 8.16 -7.33 -10.52
C GLY A 117 7.03 -6.43 -10.03
N PHE A 118 6.74 -5.37 -10.78
CA PHE A 118 5.74 -4.40 -10.38
C PHE A 118 4.60 -4.31 -11.38
N SER A 119 3.41 -3.94 -10.93
CA SER A 119 2.30 -3.62 -11.83
C SER A 119 1.53 -2.39 -11.37
N LEU A 120 1.04 -1.64 -12.35
CA LEU A 120 0.19 -0.47 -12.20
C LEU A 120 -1.27 -0.89 -12.39
N HIS A 121 -2.14 -0.44 -11.50
CA HIS A 121 -3.55 -0.80 -11.49
C HIS A 121 -4.45 0.44 -11.35
N CYS A 122 -5.66 0.33 -11.90
CA CYS A 122 -6.74 1.27 -11.65
C CYS A 122 -7.34 1.04 -10.27
N LEU A 123 -7.48 2.10 -9.46
CA LEU A 123 -8.00 1.98 -8.10
C LEU A 123 -9.50 1.69 -8.04
N GLU A 124 -10.24 2.09 -9.08
CA GLU A 124 -11.71 1.96 -9.15
C GLU A 124 -12.16 0.51 -9.22
N ASP A 125 -11.49 -0.31 -10.03
CA ASP A 125 -11.88 -1.69 -10.33
C ASP A 125 -10.76 -2.72 -10.06
N GLY A 126 -9.52 -2.28 -9.81
CA GLY A 126 -8.35 -3.14 -9.60
C GLY A 126 -7.68 -3.61 -10.89
N ALA A 127 -8.16 -3.18 -12.07
CA ALA A 127 -7.66 -3.65 -13.36
C ALA A 127 -6.17 -3.33 -13.55
N CYS A 128 -5.39 -4.33 -13.98
CA CYS A 128 -3.99 -4.16 -14.34
C CYS A 128 -3.87 -3.35 -15.64
N ILE A 129 -3.08 -2.27 -15.60
CA ILE A 129 -2.85 -1.36 -16.72
C ILE A 129 -1.50 -1.67 -17.38
N CYS A 130 -0.47 -1.93 -16.58
CA CYS A 130 0.90 -2.14 -17.06
C CYS A 130 1.71 -2.97 -16.05
N THR A 131 2.59 -3.83 -16.56
CA THR A 131 3.54 -4.60 -15.75
C THR A 131 4.97 -4.18 -16.09
N TYR A 132 5.74 -3.83 -15.06
CA TYR A 132 7.15 -3.47 -15.14
C TYR A 132 8.00 -4.67 -14.73
N ASN A 133 8.41 -5.44 -15.73
CA ASN A 133 9.12 -6.69 -15.50
C ASN A 133 10.54 -6.41 -14.98
N THR A 134 10.91 -7.07 -13.88
CA THR A 134 12.23 -7.00 -13.27
C THR A 134 12.99 -8.33 -13.34
N ASN A 135 12.39 -9.39 -13.89
CA ASN A 135 12.91 -10.75 -13.92
C ASN A 135 13.49 -11.17 -12.55
N PRO A 136 12.68 -11.13 -11.47
CA PRO A 136 13.17 -11.42 -10.14
C PRO A 136 13.64 -12.88 -10.07
N VAL A 137 14.79 -13.10 -9.45
CA VAL A 137 15.33 -14.43 -9.14
C VAL A 137 14.71 -14.94 -7.83
N LYS A 138 14.36 -14.04 -6.92
CA LYS A 138 13.75 -14.31 -5.61
C LYS A 138 12.44 -13.58 -5.43
N THR A 139 11.44 -14.31 -4.95
CA THR A 139 10.07 -13.86 -4.64
C THR A 139 9.98 -13.12 -3.29
N PHE A 140 10.98 -12.30 -2.97
CA PHE A 140 10.92 -11.46 -1.78
C PHE A 140 10.19 -10.16 -2.07
N PRO A 141 9.25 -9.75 -1.19
CA PRO A 141 8.58 -8.47 -1.28
C PRO A 141 9.57 -7.29 -1.36
N LYS A 142 9.31 -6.36 -2.27
CA LYS A 142 10.13 -5.18 -2.54
C LYS A 142 9.26 -3.93 -2.44
N GLN A 143 9.88 -2.83 -2.04
CA GLN A 143 9.18 -1.55 -2.05
C GLN A 143 8.99 -1.06 -3.48
N VAL A 144 7.82 -0.49 -3.74
CA VAL A 144 7.47 0.20 -4.98
C VAL A 144 6.85 1.55 -4.64
N VAL A 145 7.19 2.60 -5.38
CA VAL A 145 6.68 3.96 -5.18
C VAL A 145 6.46 4.67 -6.50
N PHE A 146 5.54 5.64 -6.48
CA PHE A 146 5.46 6.66 -7.52
C PHE A 146 6.52 7.74 -7.27
N GLU A 147 7.11 8.25 -8.33
CA GLU A 147 7.77 9.56 -8.30
C GLU A 147 6.73 10.67 -8.05
N ASP A 148 7.14 11.85 -7.58
CA ASP A 148 6.25 12.93 -7.11
C ASP A 148 5.19 13.35 -8.15
N ARG A 149 5.58 13.49 -9.41
CA ARG A 149 4.65 13.80 -10.52
C ARG A 149 3.92 12.56 -11.06
N ALA A 150 4.16 11.40 -10.45
CA ALA A 150 3.66 10.10 -10.87
C ALA A 150 3.91 9.84 -12.35
N THR A 151 5.07 10.28 -12.87
CA THR A 151 5.49 10.01 -14.26
C THR A 151 6.39 8.79 -14.36
N LEU A 152 7.04 8.45 -13.23
CA LEU A 152 7.92 7.31 -13.10
C LEU A 152 7.45 6.36 -12.00
N VAL A 153 7.81 5.09 -12.17
CA VAL A 153 7.66 4.02 -11.19
C VAL A 153 9.04 3.62 -10.73
N VAL A 154 9.24 3.57 -9.41
CA VAL A 154 10.52 3.20 -8.80
C VAL A 154 10.30 1.97 -7.95
N GLY A 155 11.11 0.94 -8.14
CA GLY A 155 11.04 -0.26 -7.32
C GLY A 155 12.39 -0.96 -7.16
N GLY A 156 12.54 -1.67 -6.05
CA GLY A 156 13.76 -2.42 -5.75
C GLY A 156 13.91 -3.69 -6.58
N SER A 157 15.11 -4.26 -6.64
CA SER A 157 15.37 -5.60 -7.16
C SER A 157 16.06 -6.43 -6.09
N ASP A 158 15.88 -7.75 -6.16
CA ASP A 158 16.66 -8.74 -5.42
C ASP A 158 18.15 -8.77 -5.79
N THR A 159 18.55 -8.06 -6.84
CA THR A 159 19.95 -7.88 -7.24
C THR A 159 20.64 -6.70 -6.56
N GLY A 160 20.00 -6.05 -5.58
CA GLY A 160 20.57 -4.88 -4.89
C GLY A 160 20.54 -3.60 -5.74
N THR A 161 19.68 -3.57 -6.76
CA THR A 161 19.49 -2.41 -7.64
C THR A 161 18.11 -1.78 -7.45
N ILE A 162 17.99 -0.50 -7.80
CA ILE A 162 16.71 0.21 -7.92
C ILE A 162 16.44 0.40 -9.40
N ARG A 163 15.23 0.06 -9.86
CA ARG A 163 14.82 0.20 -11.25
C ARG A 163 13.78 1.30 -11.37
N ILE A 164 13.97 2.17 -12.36
CA ILE A 164 13.11 3.31 -12.65
C ILE A 164 12.50 3.10 -14.03
N PHE A 165 11.18 3.04 -14.09
CA PHE A 165 10.41 2.86 -15.32
C PHE A 165 9.60 4.11 -15.62
N ASN A 166 9.38 4.39 -16.89
CA ASN A 166 8.32 5.32 -17.27
C ASN A 166 6.97 4.63 -17.05
N LYS A 167 6.08 5.33 -16.33
CA LYS A 167 4.80 4.77 -15.90
C LYS A 167 3.91 4.38 -17.08
N ASN A 168 3.91 5.17 -18.15
CA ASN A 168 2.92 5.05 -19.22
C ASN A 168 3.27 3.96 -20.24
N ASP A 169 4.54 3.83 -20.61
CA ASP A 169 5.01 2.89 -21.64
C ASP A 169 5.72 1.66 -21.07
N GLY A 170 6.00 1.63 -19.76
CA GLY A 170 6.72 0.54 -19.11
C GLY A 170 8.23 0.52 -19.40
N ALA A 171 8.76 1.49 -20.14
CA ALA A 171 10.16 1.49 -20.55
C ALA A 171 11.09 1.72 -19.34
N LEU A 172 12.07 0.84 -19.17
CA LEU A 172 13.15 1.03 -18.19
C LEU A 172 13.96 2.27 -18.57
N LYS A 173 13.96 3.27 -17.69
CA LYS A 173 14.70 4.53 -17.88
C LYS A 173 16.06 4.50 -17.21
N GLN A 174 16.16 3.87 -16.04
CA GLN A 174 17.39 3.88 -15.27
C GLN A 174 17.47 2.69 -14.32
N VAL A 175 18.70 2.24 -14.06
CA VAL A 175 19.04 1.31 -12.99
C VAL A 175 20.05 2.01 -12.09
N LEU A 176 19.73 2.13 -10.80
CA LEU A 176 20.66 2.63 -9.79
C LEU A 176 21.24 1.43 -9.05
N GLN A 177 22.57 1.34 -9.02
CA GLN A 177 23.25 0.33 -8.23
C GLN A 177 23.54 0.89 -6.84
N HIS A 178 23.32 0.07 -5.81
CA HIS A 178 23.63 0.45 -4.44
C HIS A 178 25.16 0.58 -4.22
N ALA A 179 25.98 -0.23 -4.92
CA ALA A 179 27.44 -0.14 -4.97
C ALA A 179 28.00 -0.88 -6.20
N ASP A 180 29.25 -0.59 -6.60
CA ASP A 180 29.95 -1.22 -7.74
C ASP A 180 30.25 -2.72 -7.54
N ARG A 181 30.11 -3.23 -6.31
CA ARG A 181 30.20 -4.65 -5.95
C ARG A 181 29.19 -4.93 -4.84
N GLY A 182 28.18 -5.75 -5.15
CA GLY A 182 27.23 -6.29 -4.17
C GLY A 182 27.85 -7.34 -3.26
#